data_AF-A0AAN9J5H9-F1
#
_entry.id   AF-A0AAN9J5H9-F1
#
_cell.length_a   1.000
_cell.length_b   1.000
_cell.length_c   1.000
_cell.angle_alpha   90.00
_cell.angle_beta   90.00
_cell.angle_gamma   90.00
#
_symmetry.space_group_name_H-M   'P 1'
#
loop_
_entity.id
_entity.type
_entity.pdbx_description
1 polymer ?
#
loop_
_entity_poly.entity_id
_entity_poly.type
_entity_poly.pdbx_seq_one_letter_code
_entity_poly.pdbx_strand_id
1 'polypeptide(L)'
;MANMGNSPCSAIPSMEGRRRTPPGFGILAPSEKRMELTLREEDAAEWVYRGEGAINLVLAYSGSTPSFIGKVMRIRKVPRNGSMGVESNGLALTEHERLVWNDVVELISSTDEEIANQQYVQHVMQPLLGSKYIDAGVHVPVSREFLESVEKNVISQRPSWRVDAAGVDARCDFGLLMSDHSLFAHGTQESGPCISVEIKPKCGFLPFSRFLSEGTAIKRRITRFEMHQALKLHQGEISQQSAYNPLDLFSGSKERIHKAIRDLFSTPQNNFRVFLNGSLILGGLGGVAKTTNSCIAKAFEEELKSVFQAGSGHCMENLFTLIAETLQKSGVLDRLLEVQKLDAIDIEGAIHAYYDVTSQECKVCRELSEEQAKRYASLHSVSLDESLRIVKDYLIAATAKDCSLMICFRPRKEGDSGSVYNNVYLESTKQAFDFKVYFIDLDLKRLSKMEGYYKLDKKIVSCYKEMIKVDQEMK
;
A
#
# COMPACT_ATOMS: atom_id res chain seq x y z
N MET A 1 52.03 -52.98 39.29
CA MET A 1 52.25 -51.55 38.96
C MET A 1 50.96 -50.83 39.34
N ALA A 2 50.73 -50.59 40.64
CA ALA A 2 51.20 -49.40 41.39
C ALA A 2 50.42 -48.14 40.93
N ASN A 3 49.32 -47.75 41.62
CA ASN A 3 49.26 -46.96 42.88
C ASN A 3 49.58 -45.47 42.62
N MET A 4 48.85 -44.46 43.14
CA MET A 4 47.78 -44.32 44.15
C MET A 4 46.73 -43.31 43.62
N GLY A 5 45.52 -43.07 44.16
CA GLY A 5 44.95 -43.40 45.47
C GLY A 5 44.98 -42.19 46.42
N ASN A 6 43.82 -41.54 46.66
CA ASN A 6 43.43 -40.94 47.94
C ASN A 6 42.00 -40.35 47.91
N SER A 7 41.13 -40.92 48.74
CA SER A 7 39.97 -40.23 49.37
C SER A 7 40.47 -39.63 50.73
N PRO A 8 39.69 -39.11 51.72
CA PRO A 8 38.36 -39.61 52.19
C PRO A 8 37.37 -38.56 52.79
N CYS A 9 36.24 -39.07 53.32
CA CYS A 9 35.40 -38.59 54.45
C CYS A 9 35.05 -37.07 54.56
N SER A 10 33.80 -36.63 54.75
CA SER A 10 32.59 -37.24 55.38
C SER A 10 31.32 -36.47 54.90
N ALA A 11 30.07 -36.60 55.40
CA ALA A 11 29.52 -37.20 56.62
C ALA A 11 28.04 -37.68 56.45
N ILE A 12 27.32 -37.79 57.58
CA ILE A 12 25.96 -38.32 57.88
C ILE A 12 25.38 -37.35 58.98
N PRO A 13 24.06 -37.20 59.35
CA PRO A 13 22.80 -37.84 58.91
C PRO A 13 21.54 -36.93 58.67
N SER A 14 20.50 -37.54 58.04
CA SER A 14 19.06 -37.58 58.42
C SER A 14 18.10 -36.37 58.53
N MET A 15 16.83 -36.72 58.26
CA MET A 15 15.56 -36.27 58.89
C MET A 15 14.82 -35.04 58.31
N GLU A 16 13.75 -35.40 57.60
CA GLU A 16 12.37 -34.89 57.73
C GLU A 16 12.02 -33.41 57.54
N GLY A 17 11.06 -33.21 56.62
CA GLY A 17 9.87 -32.42 56.98
C GLY A 17 9.86 -30.95 56.56
N ARG A 18 9.33 -30.68 55.36
CA ARG A 18 7.96 -30.12 55.18
C ARG A 18 7.72 -29.78 53.71
N ARG A 19 6.55 -30.20 53.19
CA ARG A 19 6.02 -29.67 51.93
C ARG A 19 5.84 -28.16 52.09
N ARG A 20 6.55 -27.35 51.29
CA ARG A 20 6.21 -25.93 51.10
C ARG A 20 5.34 -25.82 49.86
N THR A 21 4.08 -25.47 50.08
CA THR A 21 3.15 -25.05 49.03
C THR A 21 3.71 -23.85 48.27
N PRO A 22 3.48 -23.72 46.95
CA PRO A 22 3.78 -22.49 46.24
C PRO A 22 3.01 -21.31 46.86
N PRO A 23 3.55 -20.08 46.87
CA PRO A 23 2.82 -18.90 47.29
C PRO A 23 1.59 -18.72 46.38
N GLY A 24 0.44 -18.40 47.00
CA GLY A 24 -0.85 -18.39 46.32
C GLY A 24 -0.93 -17.39 45.18
N PHE A 25 -1.76 -17.70 44.20
CA PHE A 25 -2.21 -16.75 43.18
C PHE A 25 -2.81 -15.52 43.88
N GLY A 26 -2.09 -14.41 43.84
CA GLY A 26 -2.67 -13.11 44.12
C GLY A 26 -3.81 -12.88 43.13
N ILE A 27 -4.97 -12.49 43.67
CA ILE A 27 -6.14 -12.12 42.86
C ILE A 27 -5.68 -11.01 41.92
N LEU A 28 -5.67 -11.28 40.62
CA LEU A 28 -5.40 -10.26 39.60
C LEU A 28 -6.40 -9.13 39.82
N ALA A 29 -5.88 -7.92 40.04
CA ALA A 29 -6.70 -6.72 40.06
C ALA A 29 -7.51 -6.64 38.76
N PRO A 30 -8.74 -6.08 38.78
CA PRO A 30 -9.53 -5.96 37.57
C PRO A 30 -8.71 -5.24 36.50
N SER A 31 -8.72 -5.81 35.28
CA SER A 31 -8.07 -5.23 34.12
C SER A 31 -8.31 -3.72 34.08
N GLU A 32 -7.25 -2.93 33.96
CA GLU A 32 -7.38 -1.52 33.59
C GLU A 32 -8.26 -1.46 32.34
N LYS A 33 -9.48 -0.91 32.48
CA LYS A 33 -10.29 -0.58 31.32
C LYS A 33 -9.48 0.43 30.54
N ARG A 34 -8.89 -0.03 29.44
CA ARG A 34 -8.36 0.82 28.38
C ARG A 34 -9.50 1.76 27.98
N MET A 35 -9.47 3.00 28.47
CA MET A 35 -10.45 3.99 28.06
C MET A 35 -10.25 4.19 26.57
N GLU A 36 -11.24 3.79 25.78
CA GLU A 36 -11.29 4.15 24.37
C GLU A 36 -11.48 5.66 24.30
N LEU A 37 -10.37 6.35 24.10
CA LEU A 37 -10.31 7.80 24.10
C LEU A 37 -11.02 8.30 22.84
N THR A 38 -12.31 8.60 22.99
CA THR A 38 -13.15 9.13 21.91
C THR A 38 -12.68 10.54 21.58
N LEU A 39 -12.30 10.79 20.33
CA LEU A 39 -11.89 12.12 19.88
C LEU A 39 -13.11 13.04 19.76
N ARG A 40 -13.00 14.26 20.28
CA ARG A 40 -14.05 15.27 20.39
C ARG A 40 -13.70 16.53 19.61
N GLU A 41 -14.60 17.49 19.54
CA GLU A 41 -14.42 18.73 18.77
C GLU A 41 -13.10 19.44 19.09
N GLU A 42 -12.72 19.50 20.37
CA GLU A 42 -11.48 20.10 20.86
C GLU A 42 -10.21 19.46 20.29
N ASP A 43 -10.23 18.14 20.02
CA ASP A 43 -9.07 17.40 19.49
C ASP A 43 -8.82 17.72 18.01
N ALA A 44 -9.82 18.23 17.27
CA ALA A 44 -9.73 18.48 15.82
C ALA A 44 -8.67 19.53 15.44
N ALA A 45 -8.21 20.35 16.39
CA ALA A 45 -7.10 21.30 16.20
C ALA A 45 -5.72 20.62 16.20
N GLU A 46 -5.59 19.41 16.75
CA GLU A 46 -4.33 18.67 16.82
C GLU A 46 -4.06 17.77 15.60
N TRP A 47 -4.92 17.84 14.57
CA TRP A 47 -4.83 17.01 13.35
C TRP A 47 -4.68 17.89 12.10
N VAL A 48 -3.52 17.79 11.44
CA VAL A 48 -3.19 18.58 10.24
C VAL A 48 -3.33 17.76 8.96
N TYR A 49 -3.72 18.41 7.86
CA TYR A 49 -3.87 17.75 6.56
C TYR A 49 -2.55 17.14 6.08
N ARG A 50 -2.54 15.85 5.74
CA ARG A 50 -1.39 15.17 5.14
C ARG A 50 -1.62 14.77 3.68
N GLY A 51 -2.87 14.51 3.29
CA GLY A 51 -3.25 14.22 1.92
C GLY A 51 -4.63 13.60 1.80
N GLU A 52 -5.06 13.29 0.58
CA GLU A 52 -6.31 12.54 0.35
C GLU A 52 -6.30 11.74 -0.95
N GLY A 53 -7.02 10.61 -0.92
CA GLY A 53 -7.38 9.83 -2.10
C GLY A 53 -8.75 10.24 -2.66
N ALA A 54 -9.37 9.35 -3.43
CA ALA A 54 -10.78 9.52 -3.81
C ALA A 54 -11.71 9.31 -2.60
N ILE A 55 -11.49 8.21 -1.85
CA ILE A 55 -12.39 7.71 -0.80
C ILE A 55 -12.02 8.27 0.59
N ASN A 56 -10.75 8.58 0.84
CA ASN A 56 -10.26 8.87 2.19
C ASN A 56 -9.49 10.20 2.28
N LEU A 57 -9.63 10.87 3.42
CA LEU A 57 -8.80 11.95 3.93
C LEU A 57 -7.74 11.36 4.87
N VAL A 58 -6.52 11.89 4.88
CA VAL A 58 -5.46 11.49 5.82
C VAL A 58 -4.94 12.72 6.54
N LEU A 59 -4.96 12.65 7.87
CA LEU A 59 -4.47 13.67 8.78
C LEU A 59 -3.26 13.15 9.55
N ALA A 60 -2.27 13.99 9.82
CA ALA A 60 -1.18 13.68 10.74
C ALA A 60 -1.43 14.35 12.10
N TYR A 61 -1.05 13.67 13.17
CA TYR A 61 -1.13 14.25 14.51
C TYR A 61 0.00 15.26 14.74
N SER A 62 -0.34 16.44 15.24
CA SER A 62 0.58 17.54 15.58
C SER A 62 0.45 18.01 17.04
N GLY A 63 -0.38 17.35 17.85
CA GLY A 63 -0.52 17.64 19.28
C GLY A 63 0.54 16.96 20.14
N SER A 64 0.28 16.89 21.45
CA SER A 64 1.24 16.39 22.45
C SER A 64 0.86 15.06 23.13
N THR A 65 -0.32 14.51 22.84
CA THR A 65 -0.84 13.27 23.44
C THR A 65 0.01 12.05 23.05
N PRO A 66 0.70 11.36 23.99
CA PRO A 66 1.69 10.34 23.67
C PRO A 66 1.19 9.16 22.83
N SER A 67 -0.09 8.80 22.92
CA SER A 67 -0.69 7.71 22.13
C SER A 67 -0.86 8.04 20.64
N PHE A 68 -0.85 9.32 20.27
CA PHE A 68 -1.05 9.81 18.90
C PHE A 68 0.23 10.39 18.28
N ILE A 69 1.30 10.62 19.05
CA ILE A 69 2.60 11.05 18.52
C ILE A 69 3.11 10.06 17.46
N GLY A 70 3.42 10.59 16.27
CA GLY A 70 3.85 9.78 15.12
C GLY A 70 2.74 8.90 14.54
N LYS A 71 1.46 9.28 14.71
CA LYS A 71 0.30 8.65 14.08
C LYS A 71 -0.32 9.53 12.99
N VAL A 72 -0.97 8.87 12.04
CA VAL A 72 -1.91 9.47 11.09
C VAL A 72 -3.28 8.87 11.32
N MET A 73 -4.33 9.62 11.00
CA MET A 73 -5.71 9.14 11.01
C MET A 73 -6.29 9.24 9.61
N ARG A 74 -6.83 8.11 9.15
CA ARG A 74 -7.59 7.98 7.92
C ARG A 74 -9.08 8.16 8.22
N ILE A 75 -9.73 9.06 7.50
CA ILE A 75 -11.14 9.42 7.66
C ILE A 75 -11.86 9.23 6.32
N ARG A 76 -13.04 8.60 6.38
CA ARG A 76 -13.90 8.33 5.22
C ARG A 76 -14.48 9.61 4.63
N LYS A 77 -14.61 9.66 3.31
CA LYS A 77 -15.31 10.73 2.60
C LYS A 77 -16.54 10.20 1.85
N VAL A 78 -17.53 11.07 1.68
CA VAL A 78 -18.73 10.84 0.87
C VAL A 78 -18.79 11.80 -0.32
N PRO A 79 -19.19 11.33 -1.52
CA PRO A 79 -19.39 12.20 -2.67
C PRO A 79 -20.49 13.24 -2.41
N ARG A 80 -20.25 14.51 -2.77
CA ARG A 80 -21.25 15.59 -2.60
C ARG A 80 -22.45 15.46 -3.54
N ASN A 81 -22.22 14.92 -4.74
CA ASN A 81 -23.21 14.82 -5.82
C ASN A 81 -23.65 13.37 -6.12
N GLY A 82 -23.33 12.42 -5.24
CA GLY A 82 -23.80 11.05 -5.37
C GLY A 82 -25.16 10.89 -4.71
N SER A 83 -26.11 10.21 -5.37
CA SER A 83 -27.14 9.51 -4.61
C SER A 83 -26.42 8.58 -3.63
N MET A 84 -26.79 8.61 -2.35
CA MET A 84 -26.43 7.54 -1.42
C MET A 84 -26.62 6.20 -2.13
N GLY A 85 -25.54 5.41 -2.21
CA GLY A 85 -25.64 4.07 -2.79
C GLY A 85 -26.77 3.34 -2.08
N VAL A 86 -27.62 2.66 -2.85
CA VAL A 86 -28.81 1.93 -2.36
C VAL A 86 -28.48 1.30 -1.02
N GLU A 87 -29.24 1.68 0.02
CA GLU A 87 -29.02 1.21 1.39
C GLU A 87 -28.79 -0.30 1.36
N SER A 88 -27.54 -0.73 1.61
CA SER A 88 -27.29 -2.15 1.76
C SER A 88 -28.04 -2.62 3.00
N ASN A 89 -28.35 -3.91 3.08
CA ASN A 89 -29.12 -4.50 4.17
C ASN A 89 -28.31 -4.59 5.49
N GLY A 90 -27.62 -3.51 5.89
CA GLY A 90 -26.72 -3.45 7.06
C GLY A 90 -25.40 -4.22 6.88
N LEU A 91 -24.99 -4.50 5.63
CA LEU A 91 -23.82 -5.34 5.31
C LEU A 91 -22.81 -4.61 4.43
N ALA A 92 -21.52 -4.77 4.76
CA ALA A 92 -20.42 -4.17 4.00
C ALA A 92 -20.23 -4.79 2.60
N LEU A 93 -20.56 -6.08 2.46
CA LEU A 93 -20.32 -6.89 1.26
C LEU A 93 -21.64 -7.36 0.64
N THR A 94 -21.69 -7.35 -0.70
CA THR A 94 -22.82 -7.96 -1.43
C THR A 94 -22.83 -9.47 -1.29
N GLU A 95 -23.96 -10.12 -1.59
CA GLU A 95 -24.09 -11.59 -1.52
C GLU A 95 -22.99 -12.31 -2.33
N HIS A 96 -22.77 -11.91 -3.59
CA HIS A 96 -21.69 -12.48 -4.41
C HIS A 96 -20.29 -12.19 -3.86
N GLU A 97 -20.05 -11.04 -3.23
CA GLU A 97 -18.77 -10.79 -2.55
C GLU A 97 -18.60 -11.70 -1.32
N ARG A 98 -19.67 -11.98 -0.56
CA ARG A 98 -19.63 -12.95 0.54
C ARG A 98 -19.39 -14.38 0.07
N LEU A 99 -19.79 -14.74 -1.17
CA LEU A 99 -19.41 -16.00 -1.81
C LEU A 99 -17.92 -16.04 -2.18
N VAL A 100 -17.38 -14.95 -2.75
CA VAL A 100 -15.95 -14.83 -3.13
C VAL A 100 -15.02 -14.87 -1.91
N TRP A 101 -15.45 -14.32 -0.77
CA TRP A 101 -14.67 -14.25 0.47
C TRP A 101 -15.15 -15.25 1.55
N ASN A 102 -15.81 -16.34 1.15
CA ASN A 102 -16.51 -17.25 2.08
C ASN A 102 -15.60 -17.91 3.15
N ASP A 103 -14.30 -17.97 2.88
CA ASP A 103 -13.26 -18.54 3.75
C ASP A 103 -12.65 -17.53 4.74
N VAL A 104 -13.07 -16.26 4.69
CA VAL A 104 -12.61 -15.18 5.57
C VAL A 104 -13.79 -14.69 6.42
N VAL A 105 -14.07 -15.41 7.51
CA VAL A 105 -15.26 -15.23 8.37
C VAL A 105 -15.37 -13.81 8.91
N GLU A 106 -14.26 -13.23 9.37
CA GLU A 106 -14.17 -11.87 9.91
C GLU A 106 -14.59 -10.83 8.86
N LEU A 107 -14.14 -11.01 7.62
CA LEU A 107 -14.50 -10.14 6.50
C LEU A 107 -15.99 -10.23 6.17
N ILE A 108 -16.55 -11.44 5.95
CA ILE A 108 -17.96 -11.62 5.58
C ILE A 108 -18.97 -11.33 6.69
N SER A 109 -18.49 -11.15 7.94
CA SER A 109 -19.26 -10.71 9.10
C SER A 109 -19.29 -9.19 9.28
N SER A 110 -18.48 -8.44 8.51
CA SER A 110 -18.36 -6.98 8.64
C SER A 110 -19.64 -6.26 8.20
N THR A 111 -20.15 -5.38 9.06
CA THR A 111 -21.35 -4.55 8.80
C THR A 111 -21.03 -3.21 8.13
N ASP A 112 -19.79 -2.73 8.26
CA ASP A 112 -19.31 -1.48 7.67
C ASP A 112 -18.13 -1.68 6.68
N GLU A 113 -18.06 -0.86 5.63
CA GLU A 113 -17.05 -0.97 4.57
C GLU A 113 -15.61 -0.72 5.04
N GLU A 114 -15.37 0.18 6.00
CA GLU A 114 -14.02 0.46 6.50
C GLU A 114 -13.56 -0.64 7.45
N ILE A 115 -14.48 -1.22 8.24
CA ILE A 115 -14.21 -2.44 9.01
C ILE A 115 -13.86 -3.59 8.06
N ALA A 116 -14.64 -3.79 6.99
CA ALA A 116 -14.34 -4.80 5.97
C ALA A 116 -12.98 -4.57 5.30
N ASN A 117 -12.60 -3.31 4.99
CA ASN A 117 -11.25 -3.00 4.49
C ASN A 117 -10.17 -3.40 5.50
N GLN A 118 -10.34 -3.08 6.79
CA GLN A 118 -9.38 -3.50 7.82
C GLN A 118 -9.28 -5.03 7.91
N GLN A 119 -10.40 -5.76 7.93
CA GLN A 119 -10.42 -7.22 7.99
C GLN A 119 -9.75 -7.83 6.75
N TYR A 120 -9.99 -7.28 5.55
CA TYR A 120 -9.30 -7.67 4.33
C TYR A 120 -7.78 -7.45 4.42
N VAL A 121 -7.33 -6.30 4.95
CA VAL A 121 -5.89 -6.05 5.17
C VAL A 121 -5.29 -7.06 6.15
N GLN A 122 -5.95 -7.32 7.29
CA GLN A 122 -5.45 -8.20 8.36
C GLN A 122 -5.47 -9.70 7.98
N HIS A 123 -6.54 -10.17 7.32
CA HIS A 123 -6.76 -11.60 7.07
C HIS A 123 -6.44 -12.05 5.64
N VAL A 124 -6.33 -11.14 4.67
CA VAL A 124 -5.97 -11.48 3.26
C VAL A 124 -4.61 -10.89 2.86
N MET A 125 -4.42 -9.58 2.99
CA MET A 125 -3.17 -8.95 2.51
C MET A 125 -1.98 -9.22 3.43
N GLN A 126 -2.19 -9.25 4.75
CA GLN A 126 -1.12 -9.45 5.73
C GLN A 126 -0.47 -10.84 5.70
N PRO A 127 -1.18 -11.97 5.51
CA PRO A 127 -0.54 -13.26 5.29
C PRO A 127 0.33 -13.28 4.02
N LEU A 128 -0.14 -12.67 2.93
CA LEU A 128 0.53 -12.66 1.63
C LEU A 128 1.76 -11.73 1.59
N LEU A 129 1.59 -10.48 2.01
CA LEU A 129 2.63 -9.42 2.01
C LEU A 129 3.43 -9.35 3.33
N GLY A 130 3.01 -10.06 4.37
CA GLY A 130 3.71 -10.27 5.64
C GLY A 130 3.52 -9.15 6.66
N SER A 131 3.25 -9.53 7.91
CA SER A 131 3.01 -8.64 9.05
C SER A 131 4.11 -7.61 9.35
N LYS A 132 5.36 -7.87 8.95
CA LYS A 132 6.46 -6.89 9.08
C LYS A 132 6.24 -5.62 8.24
N TYR A 133 5.49 -5.71 7.14
CA TYR A 133 5.36 -4.65 6.13
C TYR A 133 3.95 -4.05 6.05
N ILE A 134 3.07 -4.38 7.00
CA ILE A 134 1.69 -3.91 7.03
C ILE A 134 1.36 -3.37 8.42
N ASP A 135 0.81 -2.16 8.45
CA ASP A 135 0.05 -1.63 9.58
C ASP A 135 -1.41 -1.62 9.14
N ALA A 136 -2.26 -2.41 9.81
CA ALA A 136 -3.69 -2.46 9.50
C ALA A 136 -4.50 -1.37 10.23
N GLY A 137 -3.82 -0.53 11.02
CA GLY A 137 -4.44 0.47 11.87
C GLY A 137 -5.29 -0.11 13.00
N VAL A 138 -5.87 0.80 13.79
CA VAL A 138 -6.79 0.54 14.90
C VAL A 138 -7.93 1.54 14.78
N HIS A 139 -9.19 1.10 14.89
CA HIS A 139 -10.31 2.03 14.93
C HIS A 139 -10.32 2.80 16.26
N VAL A 140 -10.51 4.11 16.18
CA VAL A 140 -10.64 5.02 17.33
C VAL A 140 -12.01 5.70 17.23
N PRO A 141 -12.85 5.68 18.28
CA PRO A 141 -14.13 6.38 18.26
C PRO A 141 -13.94 7.89 18.06
N VAL A 142 -14.81 8.51 17.27
CA VAL A 142 -14.81 9.96 17.02
C VAL A 142 -16.21 10.52 17.16
N SER A 143 -16.32 11.75 17.64
CA SER A 143 -17.60 12.46 17.68
C SER A 143 -17.94 13.04 16.30
N ARG A 144 -19.22 13.32 16.08
CA ARG A 144 -19.68 14.00 14.86
C ARG A 144 -19.08 15.41 14.74
N GLU A 145 -19.01 16.11 15.86
CA GLU A 145 -18.49 17.47 16.00
C GLU A 145 -16.98 17.51 15.67
N PHE A 146 -16.22 16.49 16.08
CA PHE A 146 -14.83 16.29 15.64
C PHE A 146 -14.74 16.23 14.11
N LEU A 147 -15.56 15.39 13.45
CA LEU A 147 -15.54 15.24 11.99
C LEU A 147 -15.97 16.50 11.24
N GLU A 148 -17.00 17.20 11.73
CA GLU A 148 -17.45 18.47 11.17
C GLU A 148 -16.39 19.58 11.34
N SER A 149 -15.65 19.60 12.44
CA SER A 149 -14.55 20.55 12.65
C SER A 149 -13.28 20.19 11.88
N VAL A 150 -13.00 18.90 11.67
CA VAL A 150 -11.96 18.44 10.72
C VAL A 150 -12.22 18.95 9.30
N GLU A 151 -13.44 18.75 8.74
CA GLU A 151 -13.77 19.21 7.37
C GLU A 151 -13.54 20.72 7.23
N LYS A 152 -13.93 21.52 8.24
CA LYS A 152 -13.68 22.98 8.28
C LYS A 152 -12.18 23.31 8.31
N ASN A 153 -11.41 22.64 9.18
CA ASN A 153 -9.98 22.92 9.40
C ASN A 153 -9.11 22.64 8.16
N VAL A 154 -9.47 21.62 7.36
CA VAL A 154 -8.67 21.22 6.19
C VAL A 154 -9.14 21.82 4.86
N ILE A 155 -10.32 22.45 4.78
CA ILE A 155 -10.95 22.81 3.50
C ILE A 155 -10.06 23.66 2.58
N SER A 156 -9.26 24.57 3.14
CA SER A 156 -8.34 25.46 2.40
C SER A 156 -7.02 24.78 1.97
N GLN A 157 -6.72 23.62 2.55
CA GLN A 157 -5.49 22.84 2.29
C GLN A 157 -5.73 21.75 1.23
N ARG A 158 -7.01 21.39 0.99
CA ARG A 158 -7.44 20.39 0.02
C ARG A 158 -7.49 21.00 -1.40
N PRO A 159 -7.09 20.26 -2.46
CA PRO A 159 -7.28 20.72 -3.85
C PRO A 159 -8.76 20.99 -4.15
N SER A 160 -9.09 22.07 -4.86
CA SER A 160 -10.49 22.49 -5.12
C SER A 160 -11.36 21.35 -5.67
N TRP A 161 -10.90 20.67 -6.73
CA TRP A 161 -11.60 19.54 -7.34
C TRP A 161 -11.84 18.35 -6.38
N ARG A 162 -11.09 18.25 -5.27
CA ARG A 162 -11.31 17.25 -4.22
C ARG A 162 -12.42 17.68 -3.27
N VAL A 163 -12.45 18.96 -2.89
CA VAL A 163 -13.50 19.57 -2.07
C VAL A 163 -14.85 19.49 -2.78
N ASP A 164 -14.87 19.84 -4.08
CA ASP A 164 -16.06 19.78 -4.93
C ASP A 164 -16.60 18.34 -5.06
N ALA A 165 -15.72 17.36 -5.19
CA ALA A 165 -16.11 15.96 -5.39
C ALA A 165 -16.67 15.30 -4.11
N ALA A 166 -16.05 15.53 -2.94
CA ALA A 166 -16.38 14.81 -1.71
C ALA A 166 -16.01 15.57 -0.43
N GLY A 167 -16.82 15.42 0.62
CA GLY A 167 -16.53 15.87 1.99
C GLY A 167 -16.34 14.71 2.96
N VAL A 168 -15.85 14.97 4.18
CA VAL A 168 -15.82 13.99 5.28
C VAL A 168 -17.22 13.44 5.59
N ASP A 169 -17.33 12.13 5.86
CA ASP A 169 -18.59 11.52 6.29
C ASP A 169 -18.83 11.70 7.79
N ALA A 170 -19.49 12.80 8.16
CA ALA A 170 -19.84 13.14 9.55
C ALA A 170 -20.86 12.19 10.23
N ARG A 171 -21.27 11.10 9.57
CA ARG A 171 -22.10 10.03 10.15
C ARG A 171 -21.27 8.83 10.64
N CYS A 172 -19.98 8.79 10.29
CA CYS A 172 -19.05 7.79 10.80
C CYS A 172 -18.76 8.08 12.28
N ASP A 173 -18.73 7.05 13.12
CA ASP A 173 -18.48 7.13 14.56
C ASP A 173 -17.05 6.69 14.96
N PHE A 174 -16.21 6.39 13.97
CA PHE A 174 -14.79 6.09 14.14
C PHE A 174 -13.90 6.63 13.01
N GLY A 175 -12.61 6.76 13.30
CA GLY A 175 -11.52 6.92 12.32
C GLY A 175 -10.51 5.78 12.42
N LEU A 176 -9.75 5.52 11.36
CA LEU A 176 -8.69 4.49 11.37
C LEU A 176 -7.35 5.14 11.71
N LEU A 177 -6.83 4.87 12.91
CA LEU A 177 -5.53 5.35 13.39
C LEU A 177 -4.41 4.40 12.93
N MET A 178 -3.41 4.93 12.24
CA MET A 178 -2.26 4.20 11.71
C MET A 178 -0.95 4.87 12.10
N SER A 179 0.17 4.17 12.02
CA SER A 179 1.49 4.78 12.22
C SER A 179 1.85 5.73 11.08
N ASP A 180 2.43 6.89 11.37
CA ASP A 180 2.97 7.75 10.31
C ASP A 180 4.21 7.06 9.71
N HIS A 181 4.04 6.51 8.51
CA HIS A 181 5.12 5.83 7.80
C HIS A 181 6.14 6.81 7.20
N SER A 182 5.87 8.13 7.21
CA SER A 182 6.81 9.18 6.80
C SER A 182 7.78 9.64 7.91
N LEU A 183 7.60 9.15 9.15
CA LEU A 183 8.41 9.50 10.32
C LEU A 183 9.00 8.26 10.99
N PHE A 184 10.17 8.36 11.62
CA PHE A 184 10.51 7.40 12.68
C PHE A 184 9.83 7.85 13.97
N ALA A 185 9.09 6.95 14.62
CA ALA A 185 8.51 7.25 15.93
C ALA A 185 9.63 7.65 16.91
N HIS A 186 9.36 8.67 17.74
CA HIS A 186 10.34 9.18 18.69
C HIS A 186 10.66 8.13 19.77
N GLY A 187 11.73 7.38 19.55
CA GLY A 187 12.53 6.87 20.65
C GLY A 187 13.16 8.05 21.40
N THR A 188 13.67 7.81 22.61
CA THR A 188 14.18 8.81 23.57
C THR A 188 15.49 9.53 23.16
N GLN A 189 15.81 9.57 21.86
CA GLN A 189 16.96 10.28 21.28
C GLN A 189 16.47 11.48 20.46
N GLU A 190 17.25 12.55 20.46
CA GLU A 190 17.06 13.72 19.60
C GLU A 190 16.80 13.31 18.14
N SER A 191 15.70 13.79 17.57
CA SER A 191 15.25 13.39 16.24
C SER A 191 16.17 13.94 15.15
N GLY A 192 17.09 13.10 14.68
CA GLY A 192 17.67 13.29 13.34
C GLY A 192 16.58 13.28 12.26
N PRO A 193 16.86 13.81 11.05
CA PRO A 193 15.86 13.90 10.00
C PRO A 193 15.40 12.50 9.55
N CYS A 194 14.08 12.30 9.34
CA CYS A 194 13.62 11.24 8.43
C CYS A 194 13.40 11.82 7.04
N ILE A 195 13.98 11.16 6.04
CA ILE A 195 13.49 11.25 4.67
C ILE A 195 12.65 10.01 4.36
N SER A 196 11.48 10.22 3.80
CA SER A 196 10.61 9.13 3.36
C SER A 196 10.17 9.28 1.92
N VAL A 197 9.90 8.14 1.29
CA VAL A 197 9.60 8.01 -0.13
C VAL A 197 8.35 7.15 -0.26
N GLU A 198 7.36 7.64 -0.99
CA GLU A 198 6.20 6.85 -1.42
C GLU A 198 6.39 6.50 -2.90
N ILE A 199 6.37 5.20 -3.21
CA ILE A 199 6.41 4.66 -4.57
C ILE A 199 5.08 3.97 -4.85
N LYS A 200 4.42 4.29 -5.96
CA LYS A 200 3.28 3.51 -6.48
C LYS A 200 3.78 2.62 -7.62
N PRO A 201 4.18 1.36 -7.35
CA PRO A 201 5.04 0.59 -8.26
C PRO A 201 4.30 0.08 -9.52
N LYS A 202 2.98 -0.07 -9.45
CA LYS A 202 2.14 -0.65 -10.53
C LYS A 202 2.50 -2.12 -10.83
N CYS A 203 1.98 -2.66 -11.93
CA CYS A 203 2.12 -4.07 -12.31
C CYS A 203 3.54 -4.38 -12.81
N GLY A 204 4.27 -5.23 -12.08
CA GLY A 204 5.68 -5.58 -12.32
C GLY A 204 5.93 -6.74 -13.28
N PHE A 205 4.90 -7.25 -13.96
CA PHE A 205 5.04 -8.33 -14.94
C PHE A 205 4.19 -8.08 -16.20
N LEU A 206 4.52 -8.83 -17.27
CA LEU A 206 3.73 -8.91 -18.50
C LEU A 206 2.81 -10.13 -18.45
N PRO A 207 1.52 -10.04 -18.83
CA PRO A 207 0.60 -11.16 -18.78
C PRO A 207 1.02 -12.30 -19.71
N PHE A 208 1.14 -13.50 -19.15
CA PHE A 208 1.44 -14.74 -19.88
C PHE A 208 0.17 -15.52 -20.26
N SER A 209 -1.00 -15.13 -19.75
CA SER A 209 -2.31 -15.77 -19.96
C SER A 209 -2.54 -16.32 -21.37
N ARG A 210 -3.04 -17.56 -21.46
CA ARG A 210 -3.46 -18.19 -22.73
C ARG A 210 -4.75 -17.58 -23.32
N PHE A 211 -5.47 -16.76 -22.57
CA PHE A 211 -6.76 -16.21 -22.96
C PHE A 211 -6.65 -14.90 -23.75
N LEU A 212 -5.47 -14.26 -23.76
CA LEU A 212 -5.19 -13.10 -24.61
C LEU A 212 -5.45 -13.42 -26.08
N SER A 213 -6.23 -12.57 -26.75
CA SER A 213 -6.50 -12.68 -28.18
C SER A 213 -5.30 -12.26 -29.04
N GLU A 214 -5.29 -12.64 -30.33
CA GLU A 214 -4.34 -12.11 -31.31
C GLU A 214 -4.48 -10.58 -31.43
N GLY A 215 -5.72 -10.06 -31.37
CA GLY A 215 -5.99 -8.62 -31.35
C GLY A 215 -5.37 -7.88 -30.16
N THR A 216 -5.10 -8.56 -29.05
CA THR A 216 -4.54 -8.01 -27.80
C THR A 216 -3.13 -8.53 -27.49
N ALA A 217 -2.49 -9.27 -28.41
CA ALA A 217 -1.18 -9.90 -28.21
C ALA A 217 -0.04 -8.94 -27.85
N ILE A 218 -0.17 -7.64 -28.13
CA ILE A 218 0.75 -6.57 -27.71
C ILE A 218 0.97 -6.54 -26.18
N LYS A 219 -0.04 -6.94 -25.39
CA LYS A 219 0.04 -7.05 -23.92
C LYS A 219 1.16 -7.98 -23.44
N ARG A 220 1.60 -8.94 -24.26
CA ARG A 220 2.73 -9.84 -23.95
C ARG A 220 4.11 -9.19 -24.09
N ARG A 221 4.19 -7.98 -24.64
CA ARG A 221 5.45 -7.29 -24.97
C ARG A 221 5.55 -5.93 -24.30
N ILE A 222 4.43 -5.20 -24.21
CA ILE A 222 4.36 -3.84 -23.68
C ILE A 222 3.64 -3.85 -22.33
N THR A 223 4.14 -3.07 -21.38
CA THR A 223 3.56 -3.04 -20.03
C THR A 223 2.18 -2.40 -20.00
N ARG A 224 1.32 -2.87 -19.08
CA ARG A 224 0.04 -2.24 -18.75
C ARG A 224 0.20 -0.75 -18.43
N PHE A 225 1.31 -0.37 -17.78
CA PHE A 225 1.61 1.01 -17.42
C PHE A 225 1.88 1.88 -18.64
N GLU A 226 2.78 1.46 -19.53
CA GLU A 226 3.16 2.18 -20.75
C GLU A 226 1.96 2.37 -21.69
N MET A 227 1.18 1.31 -21.95
CA MET A 227 -0.04 1.45 -22.76
C MET A 227 -1.04 2.44 -22.14
N HIS A 228 -1.12 2.49 -20.81
CA HIS A 228 -1.98 3.43 -20.10
C HIS A 228 -1.42 4.86 -20.11
N GLN A 229 -0.10 5.06 -20.20
CA GLN A 229 0.48 6.39 -20.40
C GLN A 229 0.01 7.01 -21.73
N ALA A 230 -0.07 6.23 -22.81
CA ALA A 230 -0.62 6.71 -24.08
C ALA A 230 -2.07 7.17 -23.96
N LEU A 231 -2.95 6.36 -23.34
CA LEU A 231 -4.35 6.74 -23.13
C LEU A 231 -4.46 8.00 -22.25
N LYS A 232 -3.69 8.10 -21.17
CA LYS A 232 -3.69 9.26 -20.29
C LYS A 232 -3.25 10.54 -20.99
N LEU A 233 -2.24 10.45 -21.86
CA LEU A 233 -1.77 11.58 -22.66
C LEU A 233 -2.85 12.02 -23.64
N HIS A 234 -3.49 11.07 -24.36
CA HIS A 234 -4.62 11.36 -25.25
C HIS A 234 -5.79 12.02 -24.49
N GLN A 235 -6.06 11.60 -23.24
CA GLN A 235 -7.11 12.19 -22.41
C GLN A 235 -6.72 13.52 -21.73
N GLY A 236 -5.48 14.00 -21.88
CA GLY A 236 -4.99 15.18 -21.18
C GLY A 236 -4.80 15.02 -19.67
N GLU A 237 -4.81 13.79 -19.15
CA GLU A 237 -4.60 13.50 -17.72
C GLU A 237 -3.14 13.69 -17.28
N ILE A 238 -2.21 13.70 -18.25
CA ILE A 238 -0.77 13.92 -18.06
C ILE A 238 -0.24 14.80 -19.19
N SER A 239 0.79 15.61 -18.91
CA SER A 239 1.42 16.48 -19.92
C SER A 239 2.45 15.77 -20.81
N GLN A 240 2.95 14.62 -20.36
CA GLN A 240 3.91 13.78 -21.09
C GLN A 240 3.85 12.35 -20.55
N GLN A 241 4.25 11.38 -21.36
CA GLN A 241 4.46 10.00 -20.89
C GLN A 241 5.62 9.96 -19.88
N SER A 242 5.48 9.09 -18.88
CA SER A 242 6.54 8.82 -17.91
C SER A 242 7.63 7.92 -18.51
N ALA A 243 8.89 8.18 -18.15
CA ALA A 243 10.01 7.30 -18.49
C ALA A 243 10.05 6.02 -17.63
N TYR A 244 9.26 5.96 -16.55
CA TYR A 244 9.26 4.86 -15.59
C TYR A 244 8.73 3.57 -16.20
N ASN A 245 9.50 2.49 -16.05
CA ASN A 245 9.10 1.14 -16.40
C ASN A 245 9.00 0.26 -15.14
N PRO A 246 7.81 -0.27 -14.78
CA PRO A 246 7.68 -1.21 -13.67
C PRO A 246 8.60 -2.43 -13.79
N LEU A 247 8.86 -2.94 -14.99
CA LEU A 247 9.74 -4.09 -15.19
C LEU A 247 11.20 -3.81 -14.80
N ASP A 248 11.62 -2.54 -14.74
CA ASP A 248 12.95 -2.15 -14.23
C ASP A 248 12.96 -2.17 -12.69
N LEU A 249 11.88 -1.71 -12.04
CA LEU A 249 11.74 -1.72 -10.58
C LEU A 249 11.61 -3.14 -10.01
N PHE A 250 10.88 -4.02 -10.69
CA PHE A 250 10.69 -5.42 -10.29
C PHE A 250 11.74 -6.38 -10.88
N SER A 251 12.88 -5.86 -11.35
CA SER A 251 13.88 -6.65 -12.09
C SER A 251 14.82 -7.50 -11.23
N GLY A 252 14.93 -7.22 -9.93
CA GLY A 252 15.97 -7.75 -9.04
C GLY A 252 17.40 -7.19 -9.29
N SER A 253 17.63 -6.47 -10.39
CA SER A 253 18.91 -5.80 -10.71
C SER A 253 18.97 -4.43 -10.03
N LYS A 254 20.03 -4.19 -9.27
CA LYS A 254 20.27 -2.91 -8.59
C LYS A 254 20.32 -1.74 -9.58
N GLU A 255 20.92 -1.97 -10.74
CA GLU A 255 21.12 -0.98 -11.81
C GLU A 255 19.79 -0.58 -12.45
N ARG A 256 18.93 -1.57 -12.74
CA ARG A 256 17.59 -1.33 -13.29
C ARG A 256 16.64 -0.73 -12.26
N ILE A 257 16.69 -1.17 -11.00
CA ILE A 257 15.97 -0.53 -9.89
C ILE A 257 16.39 0.94 -9.78
N HIS A 258 17.69 1.23 -9.77
CA HIS A 258 18.22 2.59 -9.69
C HIS A 258 17.75 3.46 -10.87
N LYS A 259 17.80 2.93 -12.10
CA LYS A 259 17.22 3.58 -13.29
C LYS A 259 15.74 3.91 -13.06
N ALA A 260 14.95 2.94 -12.60
CA ALA A 260 13.52 3.14 -12.34
C ALA A 260 13.25 4.25 -11.31
N ILE A 261 14.07 4.37 -10.26
CA ILE A 261 13.98 5.48 -9.29
C ILE A 261 14.33 6.83 -9.96
N ARG A 262 15.35 6.89 -10.83
CA ARG A 262 15.68 8.11 -11.60
C ARG A 262 14.54 8.52 -12.54
N ASP A 263 13.91 7.56 -13.20
CA ASP A 263 12.78 7.80 -14.11
C ASP A 263 11.53 8.30 -13.35
N LEU A 264 11.26 7.71 -12.18
CA LEU A 264 10.24 8.16 -11.23
C LEU A 264 10.52 9.59 -10.74
N PHE A 265 11.75 9.90 -10.34
CA PHE A 265 12.14 11.26 -9.97
C PHE A 265 11.94 12.26 -11.12
N SER A 266 12.25 11.86 -12.35
CA SER A 266 12.16 12.74 -13.53
C SER A 266 10.71 13.00 -13.94
N THR A 267 9.84 11.99 -13.80
CA THR A 267 8.41 12.06 -14.13
C THR A 267 7.52 11.52 -12.98
N PRO A 268 7.41 12.23 -11.84
CA PRO A 268 6.80 11.67 -10.62
C PRO A 268 5.32 11.30 -10.75
N GLN A 269 4.57 12.05 -11.58
CA GLN A 269 3.12 11.90 -11.78
C GLN A 269 2.37 11.63 -10.46
N ASN A 270 1.72 10.47 -10.30
CA ASN A 270 1.19 10.00 -9.01
C ASN A 270 1.87 8.70 -8.55
N ASN A 271 3.10 8.48 -9.01
CA ASN A 271 3.92 7.30 -8.78
C ASN A 271 5.08 7.52 -7.81
N PHE A 272 5.50 8.77 -7.57
CA PHE A 272 6.62 9.08 -6.69
C PHE A 272 6.35 10.33 -5.84
N ARG A 273 6.58 10.24 -4.53
CA ARG A 273 6.57 11.36 -3.58
C ARG A 273 7.74 11.23 -2.61
N VAL A 274 8.28 12.35 -2.16
CA VAL A 274 9.34 12.39 -1.14
C VAL A 274 8.95 13.40 -0.07
N PHE A 275 9.12 13.02 1.20
CA PHE A 275 8.82 13.83 2.37
C PHE A 275 10.05 13.93 3.26
N LEU A 276 10.33 15.13 3.79
CA LEU A 276 11.34 15.38 4.81
C LEU A 276 10.61 15.73 6.11
N ASN A 277 10.83 14.93 7.16
CA ASN A 277 10.14 15.04 8.45
C ASN A 277 8.60 15.12 8.31
N GLY A 278 8.04 14.34 7.37
CA GLY A 278 6.61 14.30 7.05
C GLY A 278 6.10 15.41 6.12
N SER A 279 6.87 16.48 5.89
CA SER A 279 6.54 17.54 4.94
C SER A 279 6.91 17.14 3.51
N LEU A 280 5.98 17.29 2.54
CA LEU A 280 6.25 16.94 1.14
C LEU A 280 7.28 17.90 0.52
N ILE A 281 8.38 17.35 0.00
CA ILE A 281 9.43 18.11 -0.72
C ILE A 281 9.51 17.76 -2.22
N LEU A 282 8.92 16.65 -2.66
CA LEU A 282 8.80 16.30 -4.09
C LEU A 282 7.50 15.52 -4.36
N GLY A 283 6.81 15.85 -5.45
CA GLY A 283 5.59 15.16 -5.90
C GLY A 283 4.36 16.08 -5.85
N GLY A 284 3.18 15.50 -5.63
CA GLY A 284 1.92 16.25 -5.56
C GLY A 284 1.00 15.77 -4.44
N LEU A 285 0.56 16.69 -3.57
CA LEU A 285 -0.48 16.45 -2.57
C LEU A 285 -1.83 16.20 -3.26
N GLY A 286 -2.40 15.00 -3.12
CA GLY A 286 -3.74 14.65 -3.60
C GLY A 286 -3.96 14.65 -5.13
N GLY A 287 -2.92 14.91 -5.94
CA GLY A 287 -3.01 15.08 -7.40
C GLY A 287 -1.83 14.48 -8.19
N VAL A 288 -1.74 14.83 -9.47
CA VAL A 288 -0.63 14.48 -10.37
C VAL A 288 0.45 15.57 -10.29
N ALA A 289 1.69 15.17 -9.99
CA ALA A 289 2.84 16.07 -9.96
C ALA A 289 3.25 16.53 -11.36
N LYS A 290 3.83 17.74 -11.44
CA LYS A 290 4.51 18.24 -12.64
C LYS A 290 5.81 17.47 -12.89
N THR A 291 6.26 17.43 -14.14
CA THR A 291 7.61 16.95 -14.51
C THR A 291 8.68 17.73 -13.74
N THR A 292 9.72 17.04 -13.27
CA THR A 292 10.82 17.65 -12.54
C THR A 292 11.71 18.45 -13.48
N ASN A 293 11.63 19.78 -13.40
CA ASN A 293 12.52 20.69 -14.13
C ASN A 293 13.80 21.01 -13.32
N SER A 294 14.73 21.74 -13.92
CA SER A 294 16.01 22.09 -13.29
C SER A 294 15.88 22.94 -12.01
N CYS A 295 14.82 23.73 -11.86
CA CYS A 295 14.56 24.48 -10.63
C CYS A 295 14.07 23.57 -9.50
N ILE A 296 13.15 22.65 -9.80
CA ILE A 296 12.66 21.65 -8.82
C ILE A 296 13.81 20.73 -8.40
N ALA A 297 14.63 20.25 -9.35
CA ALA A 297 15.78 19.39 -9.04
C ALA A 297 16.82 20.10 -8.15
N LYS A 298 17.09 21.39 -8.39
CA LYS A 298 17.98 22.19 -7.52
C LYS A 298 17.41 22.37 -6.11
N ALA A 299 16.13 22.77 -6.00
CA ALA A 299 15.49 22.92 -4.68
C ALA A 299 15.49 21.60 -3.90
N PHE A 300 15.19 20.49 -4.56
CA PHE A 300 15.22 19.16 -3.95
C PHE A 300 16.64 18.75 -3.50
N GLU A 301 17.67 18.96 -4.31
CA GLU A 301 19.08 18.71 -3.92
C GLU A 301 19.50 19.53 -2.68
N GLU A 302 19.00 20.76 -2.52
CA GLU A 302 19.27 21.57 -1.31
C GLU A 302 18.60 20.98 -0.05
N GLU A 303 17.32 20.58 -0.12
CA GLU A 303 16.60 19.94 1.01
C GLU A 303 17.34 18.67 1.51
N LEU A 304 17.89 17.88 0.57
CA LEU A 304 18.59 16.64 0.87
C LEU A 304 19.93 16.83 1.61
N LYS A 305 20.53 18.03 1.62
CA LYS A 305 21.79 18.30 2.34
C LYS A 305 21.67 18.13 3.85
N SER A 306 20.45 18.24 4.39
CA SER A 306 20.18 17.95 5.80
C SER A 306 20.33 16.47 6.17
N VAL A 307 20.24 15.56 5.17
CA VAL A 307 20.23 14.10 5.34
C VAL A 307 21.60 13.49 4.99
N PHE A 308 22.21 13.95 3.89
CA PHE A 308 23.42 13.36 3.33
C PHE A 308 24.67 14.21 3.61
N GLN A 309 25.70 13.60 4.18
CA GLN A 309 27.02 14.20 4.38
C GLN A 309 27.84 14.13 3.07
N ALA A 310 27.34 14.78 2.03
CA ALA A 310 27.89 14.73 0.68
C ALA A 310 28.32 16.10 0.16
N GLY A 311 29.24 16.10 -0.82
CA GLY A 311 29.50 17.29 -1.63
C GLY A 311 28.26 17.69 -2.45
N SER A 312 28.10 18.98 -2.71
CA SER A 312 26.96 19.54 -3.45
C SER A 312 26.79 18.92 -4.85
N GLY A 313 25.59 18.46 -5.18
CA GLY A 313 25.26 17.88 -6.49
C GLY A 313 25.21 16.35 -6.53
N HIS A 314 25.33 15.69 -5.37
CA HIS A 314 25.33 14.23 -5.25
C HIS A 314 24.23 13.67 -4.32
N CYS A 315 23.45 14.52 -3.63
CA CYS A 315 22.49 14.06 -2.62
C CYS A 315 21.32 13.29 -3.25
N MET A 316 20.84 13.70 -4.43
CA MET A 316 19.83 12.95 -5.19
C MET A 316 20.31 11.55 -5.57
N GLU A 317 21.55 11.41 -6.07
CA GLU A 317 22.11 10.12 -6.48
C GLU A 317 22.31 9.18 -5.28
N ASN A 318 22.73 9.74 -4.15
CA ASN A 318 22.83 9.06 -2.87
C ASN A 318 21.46 8.55 -2.38
N LEU A 319 20.40 9.35 -2.52
CA LEU A 319 19.04 8.91 -2.22
C LEU A 319 18.56 7.80 -3.17
N PHE A 320 18.80 7.91 -4.47
CA PHE A 320 18.41 6.88 -5.44
C PHE A 320 19.13 5.55 -5.18
N THR A 321 20.42 5.60 -4.82
CA THR A 321 21.20 4.44 -4.40
C THR A 321 20.66 3.83 -3.12
N LEU A 322 20.39 4.66 -2.09
CA LEU A 322 19.83 4.22 -0.81
C LEU A 322 18.47 3.53 -0.99
N ILE A 323 17.58 4.07 -1.83
CA ILE A 323 16.30 3.44 -2.17
C ILE A 323 16.53 2.09 -2.86
N ALA A 324 17.40 2.04 -3.88
CA ALA A 324 17.64 0.83 -4.65
C ALA A 324 18.21 -0.32 -3.79
N GLU A 325 19.21 -0.03 -2.95
CA GLU A 325 19.79 -0.99 -2.01
C GLU A 325 18.77 -1.47 -0.97
N THR A 326 17.88 -0.59 -0.52
CA THR A 326 16.85 -0.92 0.46
C THR A 326 15.76 -1.82 -0.11
N LEU A 327 15.33 -1.55 -1.35
CA LEU A 327 14.39 -2.40 -2.07
C LEU A 327 14.97 -3.81 -2.28
N GLN A 328 16.23 -3.90 -2.71
CA GLN A 328 16.94 -5.17 -2.87
C GLN A 328 17.12 -5.91 -1.53
N LYS A 329 17.59 -5.21 -0.48
CA LYS A 329 17.85 -5.81 0.84
C LYS A 329 16.58 -6.24 1.59
N SER A 330 15.43 -5.65 1.30
CA SER A 330 14.16 -5.98 1.96
C SER A 330 13.39 -7.14 1.32
N GLY A 331 13.65 -7.45 0.04
CA GLY A 331 12.90 -8.45 -0.73
C GLY A 331 11.40 -8.11 -0.89
N VAL A 332 11.02 -6.85 -0.62
CA VAL A 332 9.62 -6.45 -0.50
C VAL A 332 8.89 -6.45 -1.85
N LEU A 333 9.61 -6.14 -2.93
CA LEU A 333 9.08 -6.12 -4.28
C LEU A 333 8.87 -7.52 -4.84
N ASP A 334 9.73 -8.49 -4.52
CA ASP A 334 9.56 -9.88 -4.95
C ASP A 334 8.26 -10.45 -4.37
N ARG A 335 8.01 -10.20 -3.08
CA ARG A 335 6.78 -10.60 -2.40
C ARG A 335 5.55 -9.90 -2.97
N LEU A 336 5.64 -8.61 -3.27
CA LEU A 336 4.56 -7.89 -3.95
C LEU A 336 4.29 -8.50 -5.34
N LEU A 337 5.34 -8.82 -6.09
CA LEU A 337 5.25 -9.36 -7.45
C LEU A 337 4.53 -10.72 -7.49
N GLU A 338 4.81 -11.62 -6.55
CA GLU A 338 4.09 -12.89 -6.46
C GLU A 338 2.59 -12.69 -6.17
N VAL A 339 2.22 -11.71 -5.33
CA VAL A 339 0.80 -11.37 -5.11
C VAL A 339 0.17 -10.73 -6.35
N GLN A 340 0.91 -9.93 -7.12
CA GLN A 340 0.42 -9.39 -8.40
C GLN A 340 0.20 -10.48 -9.45
N LYS A 341 1.00 -11.56 -9.44
CA LYS A 341 0.91 -12.72 -10.34
C LYS A 341 -0.27 -13.66 -10.05
N LEU A 342 -1.00 -13.47 -8.96
CA LEU A 342 -2.29 -14.14 -8.72
C LEU A 342 -3.30 -13.86 -9.86
N ASP A 343 -3.15 -12.73 -10.57
CA ASP A 343 -3.72 -12.58 -11.91
C ASP A 343 -2.96 -13.42 -12.95
N ALA A 344 -3.20 -14.74 -12.91
CA ALA A 344 -2.58 -15.70 -13.80
C ALA A 344 -3.22 -15.73 -15.21
N ILE A 345 -4.49 -15.30 -15.32
CA ILE A 345 -5.29 -15.46 -16.55
C ILE A 345 -5.66 -14.14 -17.25
N ASP A 346 -5.19 -13.00 -16.76
CA ASP A 346 -5.51 -11.65 -17.25
C ASP A 346 -7.01 -11.31 -17.12
N ILE A 347 -7.37 -10.03 -17.15
CA ILE A 347 -8.77 -9.59 -17.14
C ILE A 347 -9.57 -10.13 -18.34
N GLU A 348 -8.93 -10.38 -19.49
CA GLU A 348 -9.54 -11.07 -20.64
C GLU A 348 -9.98 -12.51 -20.31
N GLY A 349 -9.36 -13.17 -19.31
CA GLY A 349 -9.83 -14.46 -18.78
C GLY A 349 -10.76 -14.29 -17.58
N ALA A 350 -10.34 -13.53 -16.57
CA ALA A 350 -11.03 -13.43 -15.28
C ALA A 350 -12.46 -12.84 -15.38
N ILE A 351 -12.75 -12.06 -16.43
CA ILE A 351 -14.10 -11.55 -16.69
C ILE A 351 -15.13 -12.65 -16.98
N HIS A 352 -14.71 -13.82 -17.49
CA HIS A 352 -15.60 -14.95 -17.76
C HIS A 352 -16.07 -15.60 -16.45
N ALA A 353 -15.13 -15.93 -15.57
CA ALA A 353 -15.41 -16.45 -14.23
C ALA A 353 -16.26 -15.48 -13.39
N TYR A 354 -16.10 -14.16 -13.57
CA TYR A 354 -16.97 -13.15 -12.95
C TYR A 354 -18.44 -13.29 -13.36
N TYR A 355 -18.73 -13.55 -14.64
CA TYR A 355 -20.11 -13.76 -15.10
C TYR A 355 -20.72 -15.05 -14.52
N ASP A 356 -19.91 -16.12 -14.42
CA ASP A 356 -20.34 -17.38 -13.79
C ASP A 356 -20.64 -17.20 -12.28
N VAL A 357 -19.74 -16.56 -11.53
CA VAL A 357 -19.90 -16.25 -10.10
C VAL A 357 -21.11 -15.36 -9.82
N THR A 358 -21.42 -14.44 -10.73
CA THR A 358 -22.60 -13.57 -10.62
C THR A 358 -23.86 -14.18 -11.24
N SER A 359 -23.80 -15.42 -11.74
CA SER A 359 -24.91 -16.11 -12.41
C SER A 359 -25.57 -15.28 -13.53
N GLN A 360 -24.75 -14.47 -14.21
CA GLN A 360 -25.16 -13.62 -15.33
C GLN A 360 -24.71 -14.22 -16.65
N GLU A 361 -25.49 -14.03 -17.72
CA GLU A 361 -25.05 -14.44 -19.05
C GLU A 361 -23.81 -13.65 -19.48
N CYS A 362 -22.78 -14.36 -19.95
CA CYS A 362 -21.48 -13.77 -20.27
C CYS A 362 -21.56 -12.79 -21.45
N LYS A 363 -21.59 -11.49 -21.13
CA LYS A 363 -21.68 -10.40 -22.11
C LYS A 363 -20.50 -10.40 -23.09
N VAL A 364 -19.32 -10.88 -22.66
CA VAL A 364 -18.15 -11.03 -23.54
C VAL A 364 -18.38 -12.11 -24.60
N CYS A 365 -18.90 -13.28 -24.22
CA CYS A 365 -19.20 -14.35 -25.20
C CYS A 365 -20.27 -13.92 -26.22
N ARG A 366 -21.25 -13.09 -25.84
CA ARG A 366 -22.23 -12.51 -26.78
C ARG A 366 -21.62 -11.57 -27.83
N GLU A 367 -20.50 -10.92 -27.54
CA GLU A 367 -19.80 -10.01 -28.46
C GLU A 367 -18.86 -10.75 -29.44
N LEU A 368 -18.64 -12.06 -29.25
CA LEU A 368 -17.65 -12.85 -29.98
C LEU A 368 -18.31 -13.78 -31.01
N SER A 369 -17.57 -14.12 -32.07
CA SER A 369 -17.98 -15.22 -32.95
C SER A 369 -17.82 -16.58 -32.25
N GLU A 370 -18.52 -17.61 -32.72
CA GLU A 370 -18.44 -18.97 -32.13
C GLU A 370 -17.00 -19.48 -32.03
N GLU A 371 -16.18 -19.29 -33.07
CA GLU A 371 -14.77 -19.68 -33.08
C GLU A 371 -13.92 -18.91 -32.06
N GLN A 372 -14.24 -17.64 -31.81
CA GLN A 372 -13.57 -16.84 -30.77
C GLN A 372 -14.02 -17.27 -29.36
N ALA A 373 -15.30 -17.58 -29.18
CA ALA A 373 -15.87 -18.01 -27.90
C ALA A 373 -15.28 -19.35 -27.43
N LYS A 374 -14.93 -20.28 -28.35
CA LYS A 374 -14.26 -21.56 -28.02
C LYS A 374 -13.00 -21.40 -27.16
N ARG A 375 -12.26 -20.28 -27.27
CA ARG A 375 -11.09 -20.01 -26.40
C ARG A 375 -11.47 -19.97 -24.90
N TYR A 376 -12.65 -19.45 -24.60
CA TYR A 376 -13.12 -19.20 -23.23
C TYR A 376 -14.12 -20.27 -22.74
N ALA A 377 -14.60 -21.16 -23.61
CA ALA A 377 -15.50 -22.27 -23.23
C ALA A 377 -14.94 -23.12 -22.08
N SER A 378 -13.61 -23.30 -22.00
CA SER A 378 -12.96 -24.00 -20.89
C SER A 378 -13.08 -23.29 -19.53
N LEU A 379 -13.29 -21.96 -19.49
CA LEU A 379 -13.56 -21.21 -18.26
C LEU A 379 -15.00 -21.41 -17.81
N HIS A 380 -15.97 -21.33 -18.72
CA HIS A 380 -17.39 -21.61 -18.40
C HIS A 380 -17.70 -23.09 -18.11
N SER A 381 -16.69 -23.96 -18.15
CA SER A 381 -16.81 -25.40 -17.85
C SER A 381 -16.16 -25.79 -16.51
N VAL A 382 -15.59 -24.84 -15.75
CA VAL A 382 -15.00 -25.12 -14.44
C VAL A 382 -16.07 -25.17 -13.34
N SER A 383 -15.72 -25.69 -12.16
CA SER A 383 -16.59 -25.64 -10.99
C SER A 383 -16.77 -24.22 -10.48
N LEU A 384 -17.90 -23.95 -9.80
CA LEU A 384 -18.13 -22.64 -9.16
C LEU A 384 -16.97 -22.23 -8.23
N ASP A 385 -16.41 -23.17 -7.46
CA ASP A 385 -15.26 -22.93 -6.57
C ASP A 385 -14.01 -22.46 -7.33
N GLU A 386 -13.79 -22.96 -8.55
CA GLU A 386 -12.67 -22.53 -9.39
C GLU A 386 -12.91 -21.13 -9.93
N SER A 387 -14.13 -20.82 -10.38
CA SER A 387 -14.50 -19.45 -10.80
C SER A 387 -14.44 -18.45 -9.64
N LEU A 388 -14.85 -18.85 -8.43
CA LEU A 388 -14.70 -18.05 -7.20
C LEU A 388 -13.22 -17.78 -6.91
N ARG A 389 -12.35 -18.81 -6.98
CA ARG A 389 -10.90 -18.66 -6.80
C ARG A 389 -10.30 -17.70 -7.83
N ILE A 390 -10.59 -17.88 -9.12
CA ILE A 390 -10.11 -17.02 -10.21
C ILE A 390 -10.46 -15.55 -9.96
N VAL A 391 -11.71 -15.28 -9.56
CA VAL A 391 -12.19 -13.92 -9.27
C VAL A 391 -11.51 -13.36 -8.01
N LYS A 392 -11.40 -14.15 -6.95
CA LYS A 392 -10.72 -13.78 -5.70
C LYS A 392 -9.25 -13.40 -5.94
N ASP A 393 -8.50 -14.28 -6.59
CA ASP A 393 -7.08 -14.10 -6.91
C ASP A 393 -6.85 -12.86 -7.79
N TYR A 394 -7.72 -12.63 -8.77
CA TYR A 394 -7.69 -11.42 -9.59
C TYR A 394 -7.93 -10.14 -8.76
N LEU A 395 -8.89 -10.15 -7.82
CA LEU A 395 -9.16 -8.98 -6.95
C LEU A 395 -8.00 -8.71 -5.97
N ILE A 396 -7.37 -9.76 -5.42
CA ILE A 396 -6.15 -9.63 -4.59
C ILE A 396 -5.01 -9.02 -5.43
N ALA A 397 -4.78 -9.54 -6.64
CA ALA A 397 -3.80 -8.97 -7.56
C ALA A 397 -4.12 -7.52 -7.94
N ALA A 398 -5.39 -7.15 -8.08
CA ALA A 398 -5.82 -5.77 -8.36
C ALA A 398 -5.54 -4.82 -7.19
N THR A 399 -5.58 -5.28 -5.94
CA THR A 399 -5.03 -4.55 -4.78
C THR A 399 -3.52 -4.39 -4.90
N ALA A 400 -2.78 -5.48 -5.09
CA ALA A 400 -1.32 -5.46 -5.16
C ALA A 400 -0.74 -4.64 -6.35
N LYS A 401 -1.50 -4.46 -7.44
CA LYS A 401 -1.13 -3.62 -8.58
C LYS A 401 -1.40 -2.12 -8.36
N ASP A 402 -2.13 -1.76 -7.32
CA ASP A 402 -2.59 -0.38 -7.06
C ASP A 402 -2.34 0.09 -5.62
N CYS A 403 -1.61 -0.69 -4.80
CA CYS A 403 -1.07 -0.23 -3.52
C CYS A 403 0.10 0.75 -3.72
N SER A 404 0.49 1.45 -2.66
CA SER A 404 1.73 2.23 -2.58
C SER A 404 2.68 1.61 -1.56
N LEU A 405 3.98 1.89 -1.69
CA LEU A 405 5.05 1.45 -0.81
C LEU A 405 5.71 2.67 -0.17
N MET A 406 5.66 2.80 1.15
CA MET A 406 6.36 3.83 1.90
C MET A 406 7.66 3.28 2.49
N ILE A 407 8.75 4.02 2.29
CA ILE A 407 10.07 3.73 2.86
C ILE A 407 10.53 4.99 3.61
N CYS A 408 10.78 4.92 4.92
CA CYS A 408 11.38 6.02 5.71
C CYS A 408 12.78 5.61 6.15
N PHE A 409 13.71 6.56 6.04
CA PHE A 409 15.13 6.46 6.36
C PHE A 409 15.51 7.47 7.43
N ARG A 410 16.40 7.10 8.35
CA ARG A 410 17.01 8.03 9.31
C ARG A 410 18.50 7.74 9.42
N PRO A 411 19.39 8.76 9.35
CA PRO A 411 20.80 8.58 9.62
C PRO A 411 21.03 7.98 11.02
N ARG A 412 21.91 6.98 11.12
CA ARG A 412 22.32 6.38 12.39
C ARG A 412 23.46 7.23 12.99
N LYS A 413 23.45 7.48 14.30
CA LYS A 413 24.56 8.16 14.99
C LYS A 413 25.68 7.15 15.30
N GLU A 414 26.94 7.60 15.31
CA GLU A 414 28.05 6.74 15.75
C GLU A 414 27.80 6.25 17.19
N GLY A 415 27.94 4.94 17.42
CA GLY A 415 27.64 4.30 18.71
C GLY A 415 26.26 3.63 18.82
N ASP A 416 25.30 3.88 17.91
CA ASP A 416 24.00 3.20 17.87
C ASP A 416 24.15 1.71 17.49
N SER A 417 24.50 0.88 18.47
CA SER A 417 24.71 -0.57 18.35
C SER A 417 23.45 -1.40 18.65
N GLY A 418 22.33 -0.76 19.01
CA GLY A 418 21.10 -1.43 19.49
C GLY A 418 19.81 -1.18 18.71
N SER A 419 19.86 -0.58 17.51
CA SER A 419 18.63 -0.31 16.73
C SER A 419 17.97 -1.60 16.23
N VAL A 420 16.66 -1.73 16.50
CA VAL A 420 15.80 -2.86 16.06
C VAL A 420 15.52 -2.83 14.55
N TYR A 421 15.79 -1.69 13.89
CA TYR A 421 15.56 -1.51 12.47
C TYR A 421 16.67 -2.12 11.61
N ASN A 422 16.28 -2.63 10.44
CA ASN A 422 17.22 -2.95 9.38
C ASN A 422 17.95 -1.66 8.95
N ASN A 423 19.20 -1.77 8.53
CA ASN A 423 19.99 -0.64 8.03
C ASN A 423 20.57 -0.91 6.64
N VAL A 424 20.95 0.16 5.94
CA VAL A 424 21.78 0.17 4.74
C VAL A 424 22.97 1.09 4.98
N TYR A 425 24.15 0.71 4.48
CA TYR A 425 25.37 1.51 4.58
C TYR A 425 25.72 2.06 3.19
N LEU A 426 25.72 3.39 3.06
CA LEU A 426 25.93 4.06 1.80
C LEU A 426 27.41 4.45 1.65
N GLU A 427 28.13 3.66 0.85
CA GLU A 427 29.59 3.75 0.67
C GLU A 427 30.08 5.13 0.18
N SER A 428 29.27 5.83 -0.62
CA SER A 428 29.58 7.16 -1.18
C SER A 428 29.59 8.30 -0.15
N THR A 429 28.85 8.15 0.96
CA THR A 429 28.81 9.14 2.06
C THR A 429 29.37 8.62 3.37
N LYS A 430 29.72 7.33 3.43
CA LYS A 430 30.15 6.62 4.64
C LYS A 430 29.11 6.61 5.78
N GLN A 431 27.84 6.91 5.46
CA GLN A 431 26.74 6.94 6.43
C GLN A 431 25.97 5.61 6.47
N ALA A 432 25.56 5.20 7.67
CA ALA A 432 24.54 4.17 7.86
C ALA A 432 23.15 4.83 8.02
N PHE A 433 22.13 4.23 7.41
CA PHE A 433 20.73 4.64 7.53
C PHE A 433 19.90 3.48 8.06
N ASP A 434 19.18 3.69 9.16
CA ASP A 434 18.10 2.80 9.57
C ASP A 434 16.91 3.01 8.61
N PHE A 435 16.22 1.94 8.24
CA PHE A 435 15.07 2.00 7.34
C PHE A 435 13.87 1.19 7.85
N LYS A 436 12.67 1.65 7.48
CA LYS A 436 11.40 0.93 7.64
C LYS A 436 10.63 0.95 6.32
N VAL A 437 9.93 -0.14 6.00
CA VAL A 437 9.16 -0.30 4.75
C VAL A 437 7.74 -0.75 5.10
N TYR A 438 6.74 -0.11 4.50
CA TYR A 438 5.31 -0.46 4.70
C TYR A 438 4.52 -0.34 3.39
N PHE A 439 3.58 -1.24 3.18
CA PHE A 439 2.54 -1.12 2.16
C PHE A 439 1.38 -0.27 2.68
N ILE A 440 0.83 0.60 1.83
CA ILE A 440 -0.37 1.39 2.06
C ILE A 440 -1.31 1.28 0.83
N ASP A 441 -2.51 1.86 0.88
CA ASP A 441 -3.55 1.74 -0.16
C ASP A 441 -3.97 0.28 -0.45
N LEU A 442 -4.06 -0.56 0.59
CA LEU A 442 -4.41 -1.99 0.50
C LEU A 442 -5.93 -2.28 0.57
N ASP A 443 -6.77 -1.30 0.22
CA ASP A 443 -8.24 -1.43 0.29
C ASP A 443 -8.80 -2.54 -0.62
N LEU A 444 -9.90 -3.17 -0.18
CA LEU A 444 -10.61 -4.21 -0.91
C LEU A 444 -11.15 -3.68 -2.24
N LYS A 445 -10.80 -4.34 -3.36
CA LYS A 445 -11.42 -4.06 -4.66
C LYS A 445 -12.79 -4.73 -4.74
N ARG A 446 -13.84 -3.92 -4.92
CA ARG A 446 -15.23 -4.40 -5.06
C ARG A 446 -15.41 -5.26 -6.32
N LEU A 447 -16.23 -6.30 -6.21
CA LEU A 447 -16.51 -7.25 -7.30
C LEU A 447 -17.12 -6.56 -8.53
N SER A 448 -17.92 -5.51 -8.32
CA SER A 448 -18.51 -4.68 -9.38
C SER A 448 -17.48 -3.95 -10.26
N LYS A 449 -16.20 -3.86 -9.85
CA LYS A 449 -15.13 -3.28 -10.67
C LYS A 449 -14.67 -4.17 -11.82
N MET A 450 -14.99 -5.47 -11.83
CA MET A 450 -14.54 -6.42 -12.86
C MET A 450 -14.90 -5.96 -14.29
N GLU A 451 -16.16 -5.59 -14.54
CA GLU A 451 -16.55 -5.04 -15.85
C GLU A 451 -15.79 -3.75 -16.19
N GLY A 452 -15.56 -2.89 -15.20
CA GLY A 452 -14.82 -1.64 -15.36
C GLY A 452 -13.36 -1.87 -15.73
N TYR A 453 -12.71 -2.85 -15.11
CA TYR A 453 -11.33 -3.27 -15.44
C TYR A 453 -11.24 -3.81 -16.87
N TYR A 454 -12.20 -4.65 -17.28
CA TYR A 454 -12.25 -5.20 -18.64
C TYR A 454 -12.46 -4.10 -19.70
N LYS A 455 -13.44 -3.21 -19.48
CA LYS A 455 -13.71 -2.05 -20.36
C LYS A 455 -12.50 -1.12 -20.48
N LEU A 456 -11.83 -0.83 -19.35
CA LEU A 456 -10.63 0.01 -19.32
C LEU A 456 -9.43 -0.66 -20.00
N ASP A 457 -9.29 -1.99 -19.93
CA ASP A 457 -8.25 -2.72 -20.65
C ASP A 457 -8.44 -2.65 -22.16
N LYS A 458 -9.64 -2.97 -22.68
CA LYS A 458 -9.98 -2.79 -24.11
C LYS A 458 -9.66 -1.38 -24.60
N LYS A 459 -10.05 -0.34 -23.85
CA LYS A 459 -9.80 1.08 -24.21
C LYS A 459 -8.30 1.39 -24.31
N ILE A 460 -7.50 0.92 -23.35
CA ILE A 460 -6.06 1.18 -23.32
C ILE A 460 -5.34 0.47 -24.46
N VAL A 461 -5.69 -0.78 -24.76
CA VAL A 461 -5.07 -1.53 -25.85
C VAL A 461 -5.45 -0.95 -27.21
N SER A 462 -6.70 -0.51 -27.41
CA SER A 462 -7.11 0.15 -28.67
C SER A 462 -6.32 1.44 -28.90
N CYS A 463 -6.33 2.34 -27.92
CA CYS A 463 -5.64 3.64 -28.00
C CYS A 463 -4.13 3.49 -28.26
N TYR A 464 -3.45 2.56 -27.59
CA TYR A 464 -2.03 2.33 -27.81
C TYR A 464 -1.74 1.71 -29.19
N LYS A 465 -2.62 0.84 -29.72
CA LYS A 465 -2.50 0.31 -31.09
C LYS A 465 -2.75 1.38 -32.16
N GLU A 466 -3.66 2.31 -31.91
CA GLU A 466 -3.90 3.47 -32.79
C GLU A 466 -2.70 4.40 -32.80
N MET A 467 -2.13 4.72 -31.64
CA MET A 467 -0.89 5.51 -31.51
C MET A 467 0.26 4.90 -32.32
N ILE A 468 0.52 3.59 -32.18
CA ILE A 468 1.59 2.91 -32.94
C ILE A 468 1.38 2.99 -34.45
N LYS A 469 0.13 2.90 -34.94
CA LYS A 469 -0.15 3.00 -36.38
C LYS A 469 0.19 4.40 -36.91
N VAL A 470 -0.26 5.44 -36.21
CA VAL A 470 0.06 6.84 -36.58
C VAL A 470 1.57 7.07 -36.56
N ASP A 471 2.27 6.60 -35.53
CA ASP A 471 3.74 6.68 -35.43
C ASP A 471 4.50 5.88 -36.51
N GLN A 472 3.84 4.93 -37.18
CA GLN A 472 4.37 4.16 -38.32
C GLN A 472 4.02 4.81 -39.67
N GLU A 473 2.87 5.48 -39.77
CA GLU A 473 2.44 6.23 -40.97
C GLU A 473 3.17 7.58 -41.09
N MET A 474 3.72 8.11 -40.00
CA MET A 474 4.51 9.35 -39.95
C MET A 474 6.04 9.15 -40.12
N LYS A 475 6.52 7.92 -40.36
CA LYS A 475 7.95 7.57 -40.52
C LYS A 475 8.25 7.02 -41.90
#